data_AF-A0A0C3BL39-F1
#
_entry.id   AF-A0A0C3BL39-F1
#
_cell.length_a   1.000
_cell.length_b   1.000
_cell.length_c   1.000
_cell.angle_alpha   90.00
_cell.angle_beta   90.00
_cell.angle_gamma   90.00
#
_symmetry.space_group_name_H-M   'P 1'
#
loop_
_entity.id
_entity.type
_entity.pdbx_description
1 polymer ?
#
loop_
_entity_poly.entity_id
_entity_poly.type
_entity_poly.pdbx_seq_one_letter_code
_entity_poly.pdbx_strand_id
1 'polypeptide(L)'
;MAHMSSAFNFSSPASTLSQAHTQNDFPPPTHLHSHAPPSFGFNTPSPQSFSDAPLSPIIDALMIDTLVQDFKLEPVHRANMHAFIQIGSADGTLSKSDLAMRMYLLSALYADIAERHWQQQDQGSMDLKGLFNDLRIRLEGQFELTKDQMNNIRKAANNMIYEHTHINFVTMNVDLMKHICEHDMSMGLSNVVGNPARERVLASVLKKTCSSVRNAFRQDIRDSIFDENMGLGYTIHNVLLRRFGLDNIELIRKVSTPSGDNNGEESDSTPPVATKRQWTQVGRIPKGEDFWGKADGFFAQLVTQYGRTLTSTRWAECVNDMIRCDDAQFSPQAEHASSSQQVTAQGALLASALSGF
;
A
#
# COMPACT_ATOMS: atom_id res chain seq x y z
N MET A 1 -53.97 -13.91 10.79
CA MET A 1 -53.77 -12.87 9.76
C MET A 1 -52.38 -13.06 9.19
N ALA A 2 -52.31 -13.44 7.92
CA ALA A 2 -51.10 -13.84 7.23
C ALA A 2 -50.43 -12.63 6.56
N HIS A 3 -49.13 -12.48 6.76
CA HIS A 3 -48.21 -11.69 5.92
C HIS A 3 -46.85 -12.42 5.99
N MET A 4 -46.61 -13.40 5.12
CA MET A 4 -45.90 -13.27 3.84
C MET A 4 -44.50 -12.64 3.97
N SER A 5 -43.52 -13.53 4.12
CA SER A 5 -42.09 -13.28 3.98
C SER A 5 -41.75 -12.86 2.54
N SER A 6 -41.03 -11.73 2.41
CA SER A 6 -40.39 -11.32 1.16
C SER A 6 -38.94 -11.81 1.18
N ALA A 7 -38.62 -12.74 0.28
CA ALA A 7 -37.26 -13.15 -0.03
C ALA A 7 -36.68 -12.20 -1.09
N PHE A 8 -35.61 -11.48 -0.75
CA PHE A 8 -34.84 -10.74 -1.72
C PHE A 8 -33.87 -11.69 -2.43
N ASN A 9 -34.21 -12.01 -3.67
CA ASN A 9 -33.40 -12.78 -4.61
C ASN A 9 -32.55 -11.80 -5.42
N PHE A 10 -31.25 -11.72 -5.16
CA PHE A 10 -30.32 -10.96 -6.00
C PHE A 10 -29.77 -11.87 -7.10
N SER A 11 -30.42 -11.84 -8.26
CA SER A 11 -29.82 -12.31 -9.51
C SER A 11 -28.80 -11.29 -9.98
N SER A 12 -27.52 -11.67 -9.96
CA SER A 12 -26.43 -10.92 -10.59
C SER A 12 -26.64 -10.87 -12.10
N PRO A 13 -26.62 -9.68 -12.75
CA PRO A 13 -26.44 -9.63 -14.19
C PRO A 13 -24.97 -9.94 -14.51
N ALA A 14 -24.76 -11.05 -15.23
CA ALA A 14 -23.49 -11.34 -15.89
C ALA A 14 -23.14 -10.16 -16.82
N SER A 15 -22.15 -9.37 -16.41
CA SER A 15 -21.62 -8.29 -17.24
C SER A 15 -20.57 -8.91 -18.16
N THR A 16 -21.02 -9.21 -19.39
CA THR A 16 -20.18 -9.61 -20.51
C THR A 16 -19.15 -8.51 -20.75
N LEU A 17 -17.88 -8.85 -20.57
CA LEU A 17 -16.75 -7.97 -20.80
C LEU A 17 -16.61 -7.75 -22.32
N SER A 18 -17.26 -6.70 -22.85
CA SER A 18 -16.96 -6.21 -24.19
C SER A 18 -15.52 -5.69 -24.21
N GLN A 19 -14.64 -6.45 -24.86
CA GLN A 19 -13.32 -5.98 -25.27
C GLN A 19 -13.52 -4.80 -26.23
N ALA A 20 -13.29 -3.58 -25.73
CA ALA A 20 -13.02 -2.44 -26.59
C ALA A 20 -11.62 -2.64 -27.18
N HIS A 21 -11.57 -3.28 -28.35
CA HIS A 21 -10.41 -3.32 -29.23
C HIS A 21 -10.18 -1.89 -29.73
N THR A 22 -9.31 -1.12 -29.07
CA THR A 22 -8.73 0.09 -29.66
C THR A 22 -7.73 -0.34 -30.72
N GLN A 23 -8.26 -0.59 -31.91
CA GLN A 23 -7.53 -0.74 -33.14
C GLN A 23 -6.86 0.61 -33.43
N ASN A 24 -5.58 0.72 -33.06
CA ASN A 24 -4.72 1.80 -33.53
C ASN A 24 -4.43 1.56 -35.01
N ASP A 25 -5.38 1.96 -35.87
CA ASP A 25 -5.16 2.14 -37.30
C ASP A 25 -4.23 3.35 -37.51
N PHE A 26 -2.93 3.12 -37.39
CA PHE A 26 -1.95 3.98 -38.02
C PHE A 26 -1.90 3.62 -39.50
N PRO A 27 -2.14 4.57 -40.43
CA PRO A 27 -1.98 4.30 -41.85
C PRO A 27 -0.52 3.98 -42.17
N PRO A 28 -0.25 3.03 -43.09
CA PRO A 28 1.11 2.74 -43.52
C PRO A 28 1.72 3.97 -44.20
N PRO A 29 3.04 4.18 -44.07
CA PRO A 29 3.72 5.27 -44.76
C PRO A 29 3.55 5.07 -46.27
N THR A 30 2.89 6.05 -46.89
CA THR A 30 2.72 6.16 -48.32
C THR A 30 4.11 6.26 -48.95
N HIS A 31 4.46 5.26 -49.75
CA HIS A 31 5.63 5.28 -50.62
C HIS A 31 5.53 6.51 -51.55
N LEU A 32 6.31 7.55 -51.25
CA LEU A 32 6.57 8.65 -52.18
C LEU A 32 7.22 8.06 -53.44
N HIS A 33 6.46 8.09 -54.53
CA HIS A 33 6.92 7.85 -55.88
C HIS A 33 8.09 8.78 -56.19
N SER A 34 9.26 8.16 -56.35
CA SER A 34 10.42 8.77 -56.97
C SER A 34 10.10 8.99 -58.46
N HIS A 35 9.68 10.20 -58.81
CA HIS A 35 9.59 10.62 -60.20
C HIS A 35 11.01 10.84 -60.74
N ALA A 36 11.40 10.01 -61.69
CA ALA A 36 12.60 10.21 -62.49
C ALA A 36 12.49 11.55 -63.25
N PRO A 37 13.52 12.42 -63.21
CA PRO A 37 13.56 13.61 -64.03
C PRO A 37 13.83 13.26 -65.50
N PRO A 38 13.36 14.08 -66.45
CA PRO A 38 13.56 13.85 -67.89
C PRO A 38 15.03 14.02 -68.28
N SER A 39 15.57 13.00 -68.97
CA SER A 39 16.88 13.05 -69.61
C SER A 39 16.92 14.13 -70.69
N PHE A 40 17.50 15.28 -70.37
CA PHE A 40 18.01 16.21 -71.37
C PHE A 40 19.40 15.74 -71.80
N GLY A 41 19.49 15.25 -73.05
CA GLY A 41 20.75 14.91 -73.70
C GLY A 41 21.60 16.15 -73.93
N PHE A 42 22.60 16.35 -73.07
CA PHE A 42 23.70 17.26 -73.33
C PHE A 42 24.90 16.46 -73.83
N ASN A 43 25.36 16.81 -75.04
CA ASN A 43 26.60 16.32 -75.62
C ASN A 43 27.78 16.76 -74.74
N THR A 44 28.37 15.83 -74.00
CA THR A 44 29.63 16.02 -73.29
C THR A 44 30.81 15.94 -74.26
N PRO A 45 31.66 16.98 -74.37
CA PRO A 45 32.94 16.89 -75.06
C PRO A 45 33.89 15.95 -74.32
N SER A 46 34.72 15.22 -75.08
CA SER A 46 35.65 14.19 -74.61
C SER A 46 36.54 14.65 -73.45
N PRO A 47 36.81 13.78 -72.45
CA PRO A 47 37.64 14.11 -71.32
C PRO A 47 39.10 14.29 -71.76
N GLN A 48 39.64 15.48 -71.52
CA GLN A 48 41.09 15.68 -71.51
C GLN A 48 41.65 14.88 -70.33
N SER A 49 42.49 13.89 -70.62
CA SER A 49 43.28 13.17 -69.62
C SER A 49 44.23 14.15 -68.93
N PHE A 50 43.78 14.75 -67.83
CA PHE A 50 44.67 15.27 -66.81
C PHE A 50 45.29 14.06 -66.12
N SER A 51 46.62 13.98 -66.10
CA SER A 51 47.32 12.98 -65.29
C SER A 51 47.10 13.33 -63.82
N ASP A 52 46.04 12.78 -63.23
CA ASP A 52 45.71 12.85 -61.81
C ASP A 52 46.75 12.05 -61.00
N ALA A 53 47.92 12.63 -60.80
CA ALA A 53 48.74 12.22 -59.68
C ALA A 53 47.97 12.61 -58.40
N PRO A 54 47.63 11.66 -57.50
CA PRO A 54 46.89 11.97 -56.29
C PRO A 54 47.67 12.99 -55.47
N LEU A 55 47.15 14.23 -55.44
CA LEU A 55 47.73 15.30 -54.64
C LEU A 55 47.68 14.84 -53.18
N SER A 56 48.87 14.70 -52.59
CA SER A 56 48.98 14.38 -51.18
C SER A 56 48.32 15.51 -50.38
N PRO A 57 47.41 15.22 -49.44
CA PRO A 57 46.70 16.26 -48.70
C PRO A 57 47.70 17.14 -47.94
N ILE A 58 47.44 18.46 -47.96
CA ILE A 58 48.33 19.48 -47.38
C ILE A 58 48.47 19.32 -45.85
N ILE A 59 47.43 18.76 -45.21
CA ILE A 59 47.37 18.44 -43.79
C ILE A 59 47.25 16.93 -43.62
N ASP A 60 48.06 16.38 -42.72
CA ASP A 60 48.07 14.96 -42.38
C ASP A 60 46.78 14.57 -41.64
N ALA A 61 46.23 13.40 -41.98
CA ALA A 61 45.06 12.82 -41.32
C ALA A 61 45.28 12.67 -39.80
N LEU A 62 46.51 12.41 -39.36
CA LEU A 62 46.84 12.27 -37.94
C LEU A 62 46.61 13.57 -37.15
N MET A 63 46.78 14.73 -37.78
CA MET A 63 46.47 16.02 -37.17
C MET A 63 44.96 16.21 -36.98
N ILE A 64 44.15 15.77 -37.95
CA ILE A 64 42.68 15.80 -37.87
C ILE A 64 42.21 14.94 -36.70
N ASP A 65 42.75 13.73 -36.59
CA ASP A 65 42.40 12.78 -35.53
C ASP A 65 42.78 13.29 -34.13
N THR A 66 43.93 13.96 -34.02
CA THR A 66 44.37 14.59 -32.77
C THR A 66 43.37 15.67 -32.33
N LEU A 67 42.94 16.55 -33.24
CA LEU A 67 41.93 17.57 -32.92
C LEU A 67 40.57 16.97 -32.57
N VAL A 68 40.14 15.94 -33.29
CA VAL A 68 38.90 15.21 -32.97
C VAL A 68 38.95 14.64 -31.56
N GLN A 69 40.09 14.07 -31.16
CA GLN A 69 40.28 13.55 -29.81
C GLN A 69 40.32 14.67 -28.77
N ASP A 70 41.08 15.75 -29.01
CA ASP A 70 41.24 16.88 -28.09
C ASP A 70 39.90 17.58 -27.80
N PHE A 71 39.10 17.78 -28.84
CA PHE A 71 37.78 18.40 -28.74
C PHE A 71 36.65 17.40 -28.45
N LYS A 72 36.96 16.10 -28.27
CA LYS A 72 36.00 15.02 -28.03
C LYS A 72 34.85 15.00 -29.05
N LEU A 73 35.18 15.20 -30.32
CA LEU A 73 34.20 15.33 -31.39
C LEU A 73 33.61 13.97 -31.77
N GLU A 74 32.34 13.99 -32.17
CA GLU A 74 31.65 12.80 -32.68
C GLU A 74 32.22 12.32 -34.04
N PRO A 75 32.02 11.03 -34.40
CA PRO A 75 32.52 10.46 -35.65
C PRO A 75 32.06 11.22 -36.92
N VAL A 76 30.86 11.82 -36.89
CA VAL A 76 30.35 12.62 -38.01
C VAL A 76 31.16 13.91 -38.21
N HIS A 77 31.58 14.56 -37.11
CA HIS A 77 32.43 15.74 -37.17
C HIS A 77 33.82 15.42 -37.71
N ARG A 78 34.38 14.25 -37.33
CA ARG A 78 35.63 13.74 -37.91
C ARG A 78 35.53 13.60 -39.43
N ALA A 79 34.48 12.96 -39.93
CA ALA A 79 34.26 12.81 -41.37
C ALA A 79 34.17 14.18 -42.09
N ASN A 80 33.46 15.14 -41.50
CA ASN A 80 33.34 16.50 -42.03
C ASN A 80 34.69 17.23 -42.08
N MET A 81 35.54 17.05 -41.06
CA MET A 81 36.89 17.65 -41.05
C MET A 81 37.79 17.06 -42.13
N HIS A 82 37.74 15.74 -42.36
CA HIS A 82 38.46 15.13 -43.50
C HIS A 82 37.98 15.68 -44.84
N ALA A 83 36.66 15.80 -45.03
CA ALA A 83 36.09 16.39 -46.24
C ALA A 83 36.50 17.86 -46.43
N PHE A 84 36.50 18.65 -45.35
CA PHE A 84 36.94 20.05 -45.37
C PHE A 84 38.39 20.19 -45.84
N ILE A 85 39.30 19.36 -45.32
CA ILE A 85 40.72 19.36 -45.74
C ILE A 85 40.86 18.92 -47.20
N GLN A 86 40.11 17.90 -47.63
CA GLN A 86 40.14 17.41 -49.01
C GLN A 86 39.71 18.50 -50.01
N ILE A 87 38.61 19.19 -49.73
CA ILE A 87 38.09 20.28 -50.57
C ILE A 87 39.07 21.46 -50.58
N GLY A 88 39.53 21.91 -49.41
CA GLY A 88 40.42 23.07 -49.32
C GLY A 88 41.83 22.81 -49.87
N SER A 89 42.23 21.55 -50.05
CA SER A 89 43.50 21.17 -50.69
C SER A 89 43.40 21.07 -52.21
N ALA A 90 42.20 20.93 -52.79
CA ALA A 90 42.01 20.63 -54.21
C ALA A 90 42.49 21.76 -55.14
N ASP A 91 42.21 23.01 -54.79
CA ASP A 91 42.53 24.18 -55.64
C ASP A 91 43.93 24.75 -55.40
N GLY A 92 44.64 24.29 -54.36
CA GLY A 92 45.97 24.79 -53.99
C GLY A 92 46.03 26.27 -53.60
N THR A 93 44.90 26.96 -53.50
CA THR A 93 44.81 28.40 -53.22
C THR A 93 45.03 28.73 -51.74
N LEU A 94 44.78 27.77 -50.85
CA LEU A 94 44.91 27.94 -49.40
C LEU A 94 46.26 27.42 -48.91
N SER A 95 46.96 28.27 -48.16
CA SER A 95 48.18 27.85 -47.46
C SER A 95 47.85 26.82 -46.37
N LYS A 96 48.81 25.96 -46.05
CA LYS A 96 48.71 24.98 -44.95
C LYS A 96 48.31 25.63 -43.62
N SER A 97 48.84 26.81 -43.32
CA SER A 97 48.53 27.55 -42.10
C SER A 97 47.09 28.05 -42.07
N ASP A 98 46.55 28.53 -43.20
CA ASP A 98 45.15 28.98 -43.27
C ASP A 98 44.20 27.80 -43.11
N LEU A 99 44.50 26.68 -43.78
CA LEU A 99 43.70 25.46 -43.70
C LEU A 99 43.68 24.89 -42.26
N ALA A 100 44.83 24.92 -41.57
CA ALA A 100 44.94 24.47 -40.18
C ALA A 100 44.17 25.37 -39.20
N MET A 101 44.25 26.70 -39.39
CA MET A 101 43.49 27.65 -38.56
C MET A 101 41.98 27.45 -38.72
N ARG A 102 41.49 27.32 -39.96
CA ARG A 102 40.06 27.09 -40.22
C ARG A 102 39.59 25.74 -39.68
N MET A 103 40.42 24.69 -39.80
CA MET A 103 40.13 23.39 -39.22
C MET A 103 40.01 23.47 -37.69
N TYR A 104 40.92 24.17 -37.02
CA TYR A 104 40.85 24.39 -35.57
C TYR A 104 39.58 25.15 -35.16
N LEU A 105 39.22 26.21 -35.90
CA LEU A 105 37.97 26.96 -35.66
C LEU A 105 36.72 26.08 -35.85
N LEU A 106 36.72 25.20 -36.86
CA LEU A 106 35.64 24.26 -37.09
C LEU A 106 35.52 23.23 -35.94
N SER A 107 36.65 22.72 -35.43
CA SER A 107 36.67 21.84 -34.25
C SER A 107 36.09 22.53 -33.02
N ALA A 108 36.52 23.77 -32.74
CA ALA A 108 36.01 24.55 -31.62
C ALA A 108 34.50 24.80 -31.73
N LEU A 109 34.01 25.07 -32.95
CA LEU A 109 32.58 25.26 -33.21
C LEU A 109 31.78 23.97 -33.01
N TYR A 110 32.27 22.83 -33.48
CA TYR A 110 31.60 21.55 -33.22
C TYR A 110 31.58 21.19 -31.73
N ALA A 111 32.65 21.49 -30.99
CA ALA A 111 32.69 21.27 -29.54
C ALA A 111 31.66 22.16 -28.81
N ASP A 112 31.54 23.44 -29.16
CA ASP A 112 30.52 24.34 -28.59
C ASP A 112 29.10 23.86 -28.90
N ILE A 113 28.82 23.42 -30.12
CA ILE A 113 27.51 22.86 -30.50
C ILE A 113 27.20 21.60 -29.67
N ALA A 114 28.16 20.69 -29.53
CA ALA A 114 28.00 19.48 -28.73
C ALA A 114 27.72 19.84 -27.27
N GLU A 115 28.50 20.74 -26.67
CA GLU A 115 28.33 21.18 -25.28
C GLU A 115 26.94 21.79 -25.03
N ARG A 116 26.45 22.64 -25.95
CA ARG A 116 25.08 23.19 -25.85
C ARG A 116 24.01 22.10 -25.92
N HIS A 117 24.20 21.09 -26.77
CA HIS A 117 23.26 19.96 -26.85
C HIS A 117 23.23 19.17 -25.53
N TRP A 118 24.40 18.91 -24.93
CA TRP A 118 24.50 18.28 -23.61
C TRP A 118 23.82 19.12 -22.53
N GLN A 119 24.04 20.44 -22.51
CA GLN A 119 23.38 21.34 -21.57
C GLN A 119 21.86 21.34 -21.75
N GLN A 120 21.36 21.40 -22.99
CA GLN A 120 19.92 21.33 -23.27
C GLN A 120 19.30 20.00 -22.83
N GLN A 121 20.01 18.89 -23.05
CA GLN A 121 19.53 17.58 -22.66
C GLN A 121 19.54 17.40 -21.14
N ASP A 122 20.55 17.91 -20.44
CA ASP A 122 20.63 17.85 -18.98
C ASP A 122 19.56 18.76 -18.34
N GLN A 123 19.34 19.94 -18.90
CA GLN A 123 18.35 20.91 -18.41
C GLN A 123 16.91 20.45 -18.64
N GLY A 124 16.63 19.76 -19.76
CA GLY A 124 15.32 19.14 -20.01
C GLY A 124 15.09 17.82 -19.25
N SER A 125 16.14 17.03 -19.03
CA SER A 125 16.06 15.73 -18.34
C SER A 125 15.95 15.88 -16.82
N MET A 126 16.65 16.86 -16.23
CA MET A 126 16.56 17.16 -14.80
C MET A 126 15.13 17.56 -14.39
N ASP A 127 14.41 18.28 -15.25
CA ASP A 127 13.04 18.73 -14.96
C ASP A 127 12.04 17.57 -14.94
N LEU A 128 12.14 16.63 -15.89
CA LEU A 128 11.26 15.46 -15.94
C LEU A 128 11.47 14.54 -14.73
N LYS A 129 12.71 14.27 -14.34
CA LYS A 129 12.98 13.43 -13.16
C LYS A 129 12.47 14.08 -11.88
N GLY A 130 12.62 15.42 -11.76
CA GLY A 130 12.06 16.21 -10.67
C GLY A 130 10.54 16.11 -10.64
N LEU A 131 9.88 16.30 -11.79
CA LEU A 131 8.43 16.21 -11.94
C LEU A 131 7.90 14.81 -11.57
N PHE A 132 8.56 13.73 -12.03
CA PHE A 132 8.18 12.37 -11.65
C PHE A 132 8.35 12.12 -10.14
N ASN A 133 9.38 12.68 -9.52
CA ASN A 133 9.58 12.56 -8.09
C ASN A 133 8.51 13.35 -7.31
N ASP A 134 8.16 14.56 -7.74
CA ASP A 134 7.06 15.35 -7.12
C ASP A 134 5.71 14.64 -7.29
N LEU A 135 5.43 14.12 -8.49
CA LEU A 135 4.21 13.36 -8.77
C LEU A 135 4.15 12.10 -7.89
N ARG A 136 5.26 11.39 -7.74
CA ARG A 136 5.37 10.24 -6.82
C ARG A 136 5.08 10.64 -5.39
N ILE A 137 5.67 11.73 -4.89
CA ILE A 137 5.45 12.21 -3.52
C ILE A 137 3.97 12.57 -3.30
N ARG A 138 3.34 13.27 -4.25
CA ARG A 138 1.91 13.61 -4.16
C ARG A 138 1.02 12.37 -4.17
N LEU A 139 1.30 11.41 -5.04
CA LEU A 139 0.58 10.13 -5.08
C LEU A 139 0.76 9.32 -3.81
N GLU A 140 1.95 9.37 -3.19
CA GLU A 140 2.20 8.74 -1.89
C GLU A 140 1.44 9.45 -0.76
N GLY A 141 1.28 10.78 -0.82
CA GLY A 141 0.51 11.57 0.14
C GLY A 141 -1.00 11.36 0.09
N GLN A 142 -1.54 11.04 -1.09
CA GLN A 142 -2.98 10.74 -1.30
C GLN A 142 -3.31 9.25 -1.24
N PHE A 143 -2.39 8.42 -0.76
CA PHE A 143 -2.62 7.00 -0.68
C PHE A 143 -3.69 6.66 0.38
N GLU A 144 -4.71 5.93 -0.06
CA GLU A 144 -5.75 5.37 0.80
C GLU A 144 -5.86 3.86 0.61
N LEU A 145 -6.23 3.14 1.68
CA LEU A 145 -6.52 1.72 1.59
C LEU A 145 -7.86 1.50 0.88
N THR A 146 -7.93 0.48 0.03
CA THR A 146 -9.17 0.12 -0.63
C THR A 146 -10.19 -0.43 0.38
N LYS A 147 -11.48 -0.36 0.03
CA LYS A 147 -12.55 -0.91 0.89
C LYS A 147 -12.35 -2.39 1.18
N ASP A 148 -11.87 -3.16 0.22
CA ASP A 148 -11.60 -4.59 0.38
C ASP A 148 -10.43 -4.85 1.34
N GLN A 149 -9.35 -4.08 1.23
CA GLN A 149 -8.23 -4.12 2.18
C GLN A 149 -8.72 -3.80 3.60
N MET A 150 -9.53 -2.75 3.76
CA MET A 150 -10.11 -2.38 5.07
C MET A 150 -10.99 -3.49 5.65
N ASN A 151 -11.81 -4.14 4.82
CA ASN A 151 -12.66 -5.26 5.22
C ASN A 151 -11.82 -6.47 5.66
N ASN A 152 -10.76 -6.81 4.92
CA ASN A 152 -9.84 -7.90 5.27
C ASN A 152 -9.13 -7.62 6.59
N ILE A 153 -8.66 -6.38 6.80
CA ILE A 153 -8.05 -5.94 8.06
C ILE A 153 -9.04 -6.11 9.23
N ARG A 154 -10.29 -5.68 9.06
CA ARG A 154 -11.32 -5.82 10.11
C ARG A 154 -11.63 -7.28 10.43
N LYS A 155 -11.74 -8.15 9.41
CA LYS A 155 -11.93 -9.59 9.61
C LYS A 155 -10.76 -10.20 10.37
N ALA A 156 -9.52 -9.88 10.02
CA ALA A 156 -8.33 -10.35 10.72
C ALA A 156 -8.30 -9.86 12.18
N ALA A 157 -8.65 -8.59 12.42
CA ALA A 157 -8.76 -8.04 13.78
C ALA A 157 -9.83 -8.76 14.63
N ASN A 158 -10.99 -9.06 14.04
CA ASN A 158 -12.03 -9.86 14.71
C ASN A 158 -11.54 -11.28 15.01
N ASN A 159 -10.91 -11.96 14.06
CA ASN A 159 -10.38 -13.30 14.32
C ASN A 159 -9.36 -13.29 15.46
N MET A 160 -8.48 -12.29 15.49
CA MET A 160 -7.46 -12.12 16.52
C MET A 160 -8.05 -11.88 17.91
N ILE A 161 -9.14 -11.10 18.02
CA ILE A 161 -9.73 -10.80 19.34
C ILE A 161 -10.40 -12.02 20.00
N TYR A 162 -10.86 -12.98 19.18
CA TYR A 162 -11.42 -14.25 19.66
C TYR A 162 -10.38 -15.38 19.73
N GLU A 163 -9.14 -15.13 19.31
CA GLU A 163 -8.10 -16.15 19.31
C GLU A 163 -7.74 -16.54 20.75
N HIS A 164 -7.80 -17.84 21.04
CA HIS A 164 -7.57 -18.34 22.39
C HIS A 164 -6.11 -18.22 22.86
N THR A 165 -5.17 -17.85 22.00
CA THR A 165 -3.75 -17.64 22.36
C THR A 165 -3.44 -16.16 22.62
N HIS A 166 -4.32 -15.25 22.20
CA HIS A 166 -4.06 -13.82 22.19
C HIS A 166 -4.50 -13.17 23.50
N ILE A 167 -3.54 -12.79 24.34
CA ILE A 167 -3.78 -12.27 25.70
C ILE A 167 -3.53 -10.75 25.85
N ASN A 168 -3.00 -10.09 24.81
CA ASN A 168 -2.56 -8.70 24.87
C ASN A 168 -3.48 -7.79 24.07
N PHE A 169 -4.59 -7.38 24.68
CA PHE A 169 -5.60 -6.59 23.99
C PHE A 169 -5.10 -5.18 23.68
N VAL A 170 -4.32 -4.54 24.56
CA VAL A 170 -3.85 -3.16 24.35
C VAL A 170 -2.97 -3.04 23.12
N THR A 171 -2.11 -4.02 22.86
CA THR A 171 -1.15 -4.05 21.74
C THR A 171 -1.63 -4.88 20.54
N MET A 172 -2.91 -5.25 20.48
CA MET A 172 -3.49 -6.03 19.36
C MET A 172 -3.17 -5.44 17.98
N ASN A 173 -3.02 -4.12 17.86
CA ASN A 173 -2.64 -3.49 16.58
C ASN A 173 -1.20 -3.82 16.12
N VAL A 174 -0.29 -4.15 17.05
CA VAL A 174 1.08 -4.57 16.75
C VAL A 174 1.08 -6.01 16.25
N ASP A 175 0.33 -6.88 16.92
CA ASP A 175 0.18 -8.29 16.53
C ASP A 175 -0.54 -8.41 15.19
N LEU A 176 -1.58 -7.58 14.97
CA LEU A 176 -2.27 -7.51 13.68
C LEU A 176 -1.35 -7.00 12.56
N MET A 177 -0.48 -6.02 12.84
CA MET A 177 0.53 -5.57 11.86
C MET A 177 1.47 -6.71 11.49
N LYS A 178 1.95 -7.48 12.48
CA LYS A 178 2.80 -8.64 12.24
C LYS A 178 2.09 -9.69 11.37
N HIS A 179 0.84 -10.02 11.70
CA HIS A 179 0.04 -10.95 10.91
C HIS A 179 -0.14 -10.48 9.46
N ILE A 180 -0.40 -9.18 9.24
CA ILE A 180 -0.51 -8.59 7.90
C ILE A 180 0.82 -8.68 7.14
N CYS A 181 1.95 -8.41 7.78
CA CYS A 181 3.26 -8.55 7.13
C CYS A 181 3.56 -9.98 6.69
N GLU A 182 3.07 -10.99 7.43
CA GLU A 182 3.21 -12.41 7.08
C GLU A 182 2.26 -12.85 5.95
N HIS A 183 1.15 -12.13 5.75
CA HIS A 183 0.06 -12.49 4.85
C HIS A 183 -0.32 -11.35 3.88
N ASP A 184 0.65 -10.49 3.54
CA ASP A 184 0.41 -9.25 2.80
C ASP A 184 -0.15 -9.53 1.40
N MET A 185 0.36 -10.56 0.72
CA MET A 185 -0.11 -10.97 -0.60
C MET A 185 -1.57 -11.45 -0.58
N SER A 186 -1.96 -12.27 0.40
CA SER A 186 -3.33 -12.82 0.46
C SER A 186 -4.36 -11.76 0.89
N MET A 187 -3.92 -10.75 1.64
CA MET A 187 -4.76 -9.62 2.05
C MET A 187 -4.82 -8.49 1.01
N GLY A 188 -4.07 -8.60 -0.09
CA GLY A 188 -4.00 -7.58 -1.14
C GLY A 188 -3.22 -6.33 -0.72
N LEU A 189 -2.27 -6.46 0.21
CA LEU A 189 -1.48 -5.38 0.81
C LEU A 189 0.00 -5.39 0.38
N SER A 190 0.35 -6.16 -0.66
CA SER A 190 1.72 -6.26 -1.18
C SER A 190 2.29 -4.93 -1.72
N ASN A 191 1.42 -3.99 -2.10
CA ASN A 191 1.82 -2.65 -2.50
C ASN A 191 1.97 -1.68 -1.31
N VAL A 192 1.61 -2.10 -0.10
CA VAL A 192 1.66 -1.31 1.14
C VAL A 192 2.89 -1.69 1.95
N VAL A 193 3.09 -2.99 2.18
CA VAL A 193 4.21 -3.53 2.96
C VAL A 193 5.52 -3.25 2.23
N GLY A 194 6.52 -2.75 2.98
CA GLY A 194 7.81 -2.32 2.44
C GLY A 194 7.86 -0.88 1.94
N ASN A 195 6.72 -0.15 1.92
CA ASN A 195 6.69 1.29 1.65
C ASN A 195 6.44 2.09 2.95
N PRO A 196 7.43 2.82 3.50
CA PRO A 196 7.29 3.49 4.79
C PRO A 196 6.17 4.53 4.88
N ALA A 197 5.82 5.20 3.77
CA ALA A 197 4.74 6.18 3.76
C ALA A 197 3.37 5.48 3.88
N ARG A 198 3.16 4.41 3.09
CA ARG A 198 1.92 3.63 3.10
C ARG A 198 1.76 2.82 4.38
N GLU A 199 2.86 2.31 4.95
CA GLU A 199 2.84 1.64 6.26
C GLU A 199 2.38 2.56 7.40
N ARG A 200 2.67 3.87 7.34
CA ARG A 200 2.12 4.83 8.32
C ARG A 200 0.60 4.97 8.20
N VAL A 201 0.09 5.01 6.96
CA VAL A 201 -1.36 5.03 6.69
C VAL A 201 -2.00 3.75 7.23
N LEU A 202 -1.42 2.60 6.90
CA LEU A 202 -1.85 1.31 7.42
C LEU A 202 -1.86 1.28 8.95
N ALA A 203 -0.76 1.67 9.61
CA ALA A 203 -0.67 1.69 11.07
C ALA A 203 -1.75 2.56 11.73
N SER A 204 -2.12 3.69 11.11
CA SER A 204 -3.24 4.54 11.56
C SER A 204 -4.58 3.80 11.48
N VAL A 205 -4.85 3.13 10.35
CA VAL A 205 -6.05 2.32 10.15
C VAL A 205 -6.11 1.14 11.12
N LEU A 206 -5.00 0.44 11.36
CA LEU A 206 -4.94 -0.67 12.31
C LEU A 206 -5.30 -0.22 13.73
N LYS A 207 -4.77 0.91 14.20
CA LYS A 207 -5.11 1.46 15.52
C LYS A 207 -6.61 1.75 15.66
N LYS A 208 -7.22 2.38 14.64
CA LYS A 208 -8.66 2.69 14.62
C LYS A 208 -9.50 1.40 14.60
N THR A 209 -9.18 0.47 13.71
CA THR A 209 -9.90 -0.80 13.57
C THR A 209 -9.80 -1.64 14.84
N CYS A 210 -8.60 -1.82 15.40
CA CYS A 210 -8.41 -2.56 16.64
C CYS A 210 -9.17 -1.90 17.81
N SER A 211 -9.17 -0.57 17.91
CA SER A 211 -9.97 0.12 18.92
C SER A 211 -11.46 -0.14 18.78
N SER A 212 -11.98 -0.06 17.54
CA SER A 212 -13.39 -0.35 17.23
C SER A 212 -13.77 -1.80 17.57
N VAL A 213 -12.94 -2.77 17.17
CA VAL A 213 -13.17 -4.20 17.43
C VAL A 213 -13.13 -4.49 18.94
N ARG A 214 -12.17 -3.94 19.68
CA ARG A 214 -12.14 -4.05 21.14
C ARG A 214 -13.39 -3.46 21.78
N ASN A 215 -13.83 -2.29 21.37
CA ASN A 215 -15.04 -1.68 21.94
C ASN A 215 -16.30 -2.51 21.66
N ALA A 216 -16.43 -3.08 20.46
CA ALA A 216 -17.50 -4.02 20.14
C ALA A 216 -17.43 -5.28 21.02
N PHE A 217 -16.26 -5.89 21.13
CA PHE A 217 -16.06 -7.08 21.96
C PHE A 217 -16.33 -6.82 23.45
N ARG A 218 -16.01 -5.64 23.96
CA ARG A 218 -16.38 -5.22 25.32
C ARG A 218 -17.88 -5.11 25.49
N GLN A 219 -18.59 -4.62 24.48
CA GLN A 219 -20.05 -4.57 24.49
C GLN A 219 -20.62 -6.00 24.51
N ASP A 220 -20.06 -6.91 23.71
CA ASP A 220 -20.43 -8.32 23.73
C ASP A 220 -20.24 -8.92 25.15
N ILE A 221 -19.11 -8.66 25.81
CA ILE A 221 -18.85 -9.12 27.19
C ILE A 221 -19.89 -8.54 28.17
N ARG A 222 -20.26 -7.27 28.01
CA ARG A 222 -21.27 -6.64 28.85
C ARG A 222 -22.63 -7.30 28.64
N ASP A 223 -23.06 -7.43 27.40
CA ASP A 223 -24.36 -7.99 27.06
C ASP A 223 -24.43 -9.44 27.51
N SER A 224 -23.32 -10.16 27.41
CA SER A 224 -23.20 -11.52 27.89
C SER A 224 -23.28 -11.66 29.41
N ILE A 225 -22.90 -10.66 30.20
CA ILE A 225 -23.12 -10.67 31.66
C ILE A 225 -24.62 -10.63 32.00
N PHE A 226 -25.42 -9.93 31.19
CA PHE A 226 -26.85 -9.67 31.48
C PHE A 226 -27.82 -10.56 30.70
N ASP A 227 -27.38 -11.20 29.61
CA ASP A 227 -28.20 -12.09 28.80
C ASP A 227 -27.94 -13.57 29.19
N GLU A 228 -29.01 -14.31 29.49
CA GLU A 228 -28.95 -15.73 29.89
C GLU A 228 -28.65 -16.65 28.70
N ASN A 229 -28.79 -16.18 27.47
CA ASN A 229 -28.69 -17.01 26.27
C ASN A 229 -27.38 -16.75 25.50
N MET A 230 -26.25 -17.04 26.14
CA MET A 230 -24.96 -17.08 25.44
C MET A 230 -24.86 -18.34 24.59
N GLY A 231 -24.68 -18.16 23.28
CA GLY A 231 -24.48 -19.26 22.34
C GLY A 231 -23.30 -20.16 22.73
N LEU A 232 -23.31 -21.41 22.27
CA LEU A 232 -22.35 -22.49 22.57
C LEU A 232 -20.86 -22.15 22.32
N GLY A 233 -20.57 -21.02 21.67
CA GLY A 233 -19.23 -20.51 21.38
C GLY A 233 -18.57 -19.80 22.56
N TYR A 234 -18.64 -20.36 23.77
CA TYR A 234 -17.81 -19.90 24.87
C TYR A 234 -16.35 -20.20 24.51
N THR A 235 -15.64 -19.17 24.06
CA THR A 235 -14.19 -19.21 24.16
C THR A 235 -13.85 -19.06 25.65
N ILE A 236 -12.82 -19.78 26.09
CA ILE A 236 -12.23 -19.61 27.44
C ILE A 236 -12.04 -18.11 27.77
N HIS A 237 -11.69 -17.33 26.74
CA HIS A 237 -11.60 -15.87 26.81
C HIS A 237 -12.86 -15.18 27.34
N ASN A 238 -14.06 -15.54 26.86
CA ASN A 238 -15.30 -14.90 27.27
C ASN A 238 -15.60 -15.16 28.75
N VAL A 239 -15.38 -16.38 29.23
CA VAL A 239 -15.57 -16.71 30.66
C VAL A 239 -14.61 -15.90 31.52
N LEU A 240 -13.33 -15.85 31.16
CA LEU A 240 -12.31 -15.11 31.89
C LEU A 240 -12.60 -13.61 31.90
N LEU A 241 -12.97 -13.04 30.75
CA LEU A 241 -13.26 -11.61 30.62
C LEU A 241 -14.58 -11.22 31.27
N ARG A 242 -15.58 -12.11 31.27
CA ARG A 242 -16.83 -11.92 32.02
C ARG A 242 -16.54 -11.89 33.51
N ARG A 243 -15.77 -12.86 34.02
CA ARG A 243 -15.35 -12.89 35.43
C ARG A 243 -14.61 -11.62 35.82
N PHE A 244 -13.62 -11.23 35.03
CA PHE A 244 -12.88 -9.97 35.20
C PHE A 244 -13.83 -8.76 35.17
N GLY A 245 -14.78 -8.74 34.23
CA GLY A 245 -15.75 -7.68 34.05
C GLY A 245 -16.69 -7.51 35.25
N LEU A 246 -17.09 -8.60 35.89
CA LEU A 246 -17.87 -8.59 37.12
C LEU A 246 -17.11 -7.96 38.28
N ASP A 247 -15.86 -8.38 38.48
CA ASP A 247 -14.97 -7.84 39.51
C ASP A 247 -14.64 -6.35 39.27
N ASN A 248 -14.81 -5.87 38.03
CA ASN A 248 -14.48 -4.52 37.59
C ASN A 248 -15.67 -3.77 36.94
N ILE A 249 -16.89 -4.02 37.40
CA ILE A 249 -18.13 -3.53 36.77
C ILE A 249 -18.16 -2.00 36.57
N GLU A 250 -17.53 -1.26 37.48
CA GLU A 250 -17.43 0.20 37.41
C GLU A 250 -16.61 0.68 36.20
N LEU A 251 -15.60 -0.07 35.76
CA LEU A 251 -14.85 0.22 34.54
C LEU A 251 -15.71 0.01 33.30
N ILE A 252 -16.60 -1.00 33.34
CA ILE A 252 -17.55 -1.30 32.27
C ILE A 252 -18.60 -0.19 32.15
N ARG A 253 -19.15 0.30 33.28
CA ARG A 253 -20.19 1.34 33.32
C ARG A 253 -19.68 2.72 32.90
N LYS A 254 -18.47 3.10 33.31
CA LYS A 254 -17.90 4.44 33.06
C LYS A 254 -17.75 4.85 31.59
N VAL A 255 -17.74 3.90 30.64
CA VAL A 255 -17.60 4.20 29.20
C VAL A 255 -18.93 4.19 28.45
N SER A 256 -20.03 3.76 29.09
CA SER A 256 -21.36 3.76 28.44
C SER A 256 -21.94 5.15 28.21
N THR A 257 -21.34 6.22 28.75
CA THR A 257 -21.66 7.56 28.27
C THR A 257 -21.20 7.66 26.82
N PRO A 258 -22.12 7.77 25.85
CA PRO A 258 -21.79 7.72 24.43
C PRO A 258 -20.80 8.82 24.10
N SER A 259 -19.53 8.45 24.04
CA SER A 259 -18.49 9.25 23.44
C SER A 259 -18.87 9.31 21.97
N GLY A 260 -19.39 10.45 21.53
CA GLY A 260 -19.80 10.66 20.15
C GLY A 260 -18.58 10.55 19.24
N ASP A 261 -18.28 9.33 18.82
CA ASP A 261 -17.37 9.07 17.70
C ASP A 261 -18.10 9.53 16.45
N ASN A 262 -17.91 10.82 16.15
CA ASN A 262 -18.13 11.40 14.83
C ASN A 262 -17.18 10.68 13.86
N ASN A 263 -17.58 9.51 13.37
CA ASN A 263 -17.15 9.02 12.08
C ASN A 263 -17.82 9.91 11.04
N GLY A 264 -17.19 11.05 10.75
CA GLY A 264 -17.54 11.89 9.62
C GLY A 264 -17.26 11.12 8.33
N GLU A 265 -18.28 10.44 7.83
CA GLU A 265 -18.41 10.26 6.39
C GLU A 265 -18.67 11.64 5.78
N GLU A 266 -17.70 12.10 5.00
CA GLU A 266 -17.75 13.33 4.22
C GLU A 266 -18.86 13.16 3.16
N SER A 267 -20.06 13.67 3.47
CA SER A 267 -21.15 13.82 2.53
C SER A 267 -21.55 15.28 2.44
N ASP A 268 -21.60 15.72 1.19
CA ASP A 268 -21.64 17.08 0.70
C ASP A 268 -22.91 17.86 1.11
N SER A 269 -22.70 19.13 1.47
CA SER A 269 -23.65 20.25 1.41
C SER A 269 -24.94 20.22 2.27
N THR A 270 -24.81 20.46 3.59
CA THR A 270 -25.74 21.33 4.35
C THR A 270 -25.15 21.71 5.72
N PRO A 271 -25.26 22.97 6.19
CA PRO A 271 -24.67 23.38 7.47
C PRO A 271 -25.54 22.95 8.66
N PRO A 272 -25.05 22.10 9.59
CA PRO A 272 -25.80 21.74 10.78
C PRO A 272 -25.59 22.79 11.89
N VAL A 273 -26.68 23.13 12.58
CA VAL A 273 -26.71 24.00 13.76
C VAL A 273 -25.96 23.31 14.91
N ALA A 274 -24.78 23.83 15.25
CA ALA A 274 -23.89 23.28 16.26
C ALA A 274 -24.50 23.42 17.68
N THR A 275 -25.16 22.36 18.15
CA THR A 275 -25.58 22.27 19.55
C THR A 275 -24.39 21.81 20.38
N LYS A 276 -23.74 22.75 21.06
CA LYS A 276 -22.51 22.57 21.85
C LYS A 276 -22.80 21.68 23.07
N ARG A 277 -22.68 20.36 22.93
CA ARG A 277 -22.75 19.42 24.07
C ARG A 277 -21.57 19.71 25.01
N GLN A 278 -21.87 20.17 26.23
CA GLN A 278 -20.89 20.27 27.31
C GLN A 278 -20.42 18.86 27.67
N TRP A 279 -19.22 18.50 27.20
CA TRP A 279 -18.46 17.40 27.78
C TRP A 279 -18.06 17.81 29.20
N THR A 280 -18.69 17.20 30.20
CA THR A 280 -18.13 17.15 31.55
C THR A 280 -16.73 16.55 31.42
N GLN A 281 -15.71 17.30 31.83
CA GLN A 281 -14.31 16.87 31.82
C GLN A 281 -14.14 15.69 32.78
N VAL A 282 -14.45 14.48 32.31
CA VAL A 282 -13.98 13.25 32.94
C VAL A 282 -12.48 13.22 32.66
N GLY A 283 -11.68 13.43 33.71
CA GLY A 283 -10.23 13.46 33.61
C GLY A 283 -9.67 12.25 32.86
N ARG A 284 -8.61 12.46 32.09
CA ARG A 284 -7.95 11.41 31.31
C ARG A 284 -7.55 10.26 32.26
N ILE A 285 -8.10 9.07 32.03
CA ILE A 285 -7.77 7.87 32.81
C ILE A 285 -6.26 7.61 32.67
N PRO A 286 -5.51 7.37 33.77
CA PRO A 286 -4.09 7.03 33.70
C PRO A 286 -3.84 5.79 32.83
N LYS A 287 -2.70 5.75 32.15
CA LYS A 287 -2.34 4.61 31.27
C LYS A 287 -2.27 3.32 32.10
N GLY A 288 -3.02 2.29 31.70
CA GLY A 288 -3.10 1.01 32.40
C GLY A 288 -4.23 0.90 33.43
N GLU A 289 -4.87 2.01 33.79
CA GLU A 289 -6.05 2.03 34.67
C GLU A 289 -7.37 1.88 33.88
N ASP A 290 -7.29 1.91 32.55
CA ASP A 290 -8.42 1.64 31.69
C ASP A 290 -8.76 0.15 31.66
N PHE A 291 -9.97 -0.18 31.20
CA PHE A 291 -10.49 -1.54 31.21
C PHE A 291 -9.52 -2.56 30.58
N TRP A 292 -8.95 -2.23 29.41
CA TRP A 292 -8.04 -3.13 28.70
C TRP A 292 -6.67 -3.23 29.37
N GLY A 293 -6.13 -2.14 29.92
CA GLY A 293 -4.90 -2.19 30.70
C GLY A 293 -5.00 -3.11 31.91
N LYS A 294 -6.14 -3.07 32.62
CA LYS A 294 -6.40 -3.98 33.75
C LYS A 294 -6.68 -5.41 33.30
N ALA A 295 -7.39 -5.60 32.18
CA ALA A 295 -7.62 -6.92 31.61
C ALA A 295 -6.29 -7.60 31.24
N ASP A 296 -5.39 -6.90 30.55
CA ASP A 296 -4.05 -7.41 30.22
C ASP A 296 -3.28 -7.81 31.50
N GLY A 297 -3.36 -7.00 32.56
CA GLY A 297 -2.77 -7.31 33.86
C GLY A 297 -3.35 -8.57 34.51
N PHE A 298 -4.68 -8.76 34.42
CA PHE A 298 -5.37 -9.96 34.89
C PHE A 298 -4.94 -11.21 34.12
N PHE A 299 -4.88 -11.15 32.78
CA PHE A 299 -4.40 -12.26 31.97
C PHE A 299 -2.93 -12.60 32.26
N ALA A 300 -2.07 -11.60 32.46
CA ALA A 300 -0.68 -11.84 32.83
C ALA A 300 -0.54 -12.61 34.15
N GLN A 301 -1.38 -12.31 35.14
CA GLN A 301 -1.41 -13.03 36.41
C GLN A 301 -1.87 -14.49 36.21
N LEU A 302 -2.97 -14.69 35.49
CA LEU A 302 -3.47 -16.03 35.23
C LEU A 302 -2.49 -16.87 34.40
N VAL A 303 -1.83 -16.29 33.40
CA VAL A 303 -0.79 -16.97 32.61
C VAL A 303 0.41 -17.36 33.48
N THR A 304 0.76 -16.55 34.48
CA THR A 304 1.82 -16.89 35.44
C THR A 304 1.42 -18.08 36.33
N GLN A 305 0.13 -18.16 36.69
CA GLN A 305 -0.39 -19.20 37.59
C GLN A 305 -0.70 -20.52 36.87
N TYR A 306 -1.31 -20.47 35.69
CA TYR A 306 -1.86 -21.63 34.97
C TYR A 306 -1.07 -21.99 33.70
N GLY A 307 -0.14 -21.14 33.26
CA GLY A 307 0.69 -21.34 32.06
C GLY A 307 0.15 -20.61 30.83
N ARG A 308 0.94 -20.58 29.75
CA ARG A 308 0.60 -19.85 28.49
C ARG A 308 -0.44 -20.57 27.63
N THR A 309 -0.55 -21.88 27.76
CA THR A 309 -1.41 -22.70 26.92
C THR A 309 -2.81 -22.77 27.52
N LEU A 310 -3.71 -21.91 27.03
CA LEU A 310 -5.10 -21.80 27.50
C LEU A 310 -5.92 -23.09 27.32
N THR A 311 -5.44 -24.06 26.54
CA THR A 311 -6.06 -25.38 26.37
C THR A 311 -5.54 -26.44 27.35
N SER A 312 -4.65 -26.10 28.29
CA SER A 312 -4.15 -27.08 29.26
C SER A 312 -5.25 -27.53 30.26
N THR A 313 -5.10 -28.72 30.83
CA THR A 313 -6.03 -29.27 31.84
C THR A 313 -6.26 -28.31 33.02
N ARG A 314 -5.21 -27.61 33.47
CA ARG A 314 -5.31 -26.63 34.57
C ARG A 314 -6.19 -25.44 34.21
N TRP A 315 -6.14 -24.99 32.96
CA TRP A 315 -7.02 -23.94 32.47
C TRP A 315 -8.46 -24.43 32.36
N ALA A 316 -8.69 -25.66 31.90
CA ALA A 316 -10.03 -26.26 31.85
C ALA A 316 -10.66 -26.35 33.25
N GLU A 317 -9.91 -26.80 34.26
CA GLU A 317 -10.36 -26.82 35.67
C GLU A 317 -10.72 -25.42 36.16
N CYS A 318 -9.83 -24.44 35.95
CA CYS A 318 -10.06 -23.04 36.34
C CYS A 318 -11.31 -22.45 35.65
N VAL A 319 -11.48 -22.70 34.35
CA VAL A 319 -12.62 -22.19 33.58
C VAL A 319 -13.91 -22.86 34.03
N ASN A 320 -13.91 -24.18 34.26
CA ASN A 320 -15.07 -24.90 34.79
C ASN A 320 -15.46 -24.40 36.19
N ASP A 321 -14.48 -24.11 37.05
CA ASP A 321 -14.73 -23.51 38.35
C ASP A 321 -15.35 -22.11 38.22
N MET A 322 -14.84 -21.28 37.29
CA MET A 322 -15.42 -19.96 37.01
C MET A 322 -16.83 -20.05 36.44
N ILE A 323 -17.09 -20.95 35.47
CA ILE A 323 -18.43 -21.21 34.93
C ILE A 323 -19.36 -21.62 36.06
N ARG A 324 -18.94 -22.56 36.93
CA ARG A 324 -19.77 -22.99 38.08
C ARG A 324 -20.06 -21.85 39.05
N CYS A 325 -19.09 -20.98 39.31
CA CYS A 325 -19.29 -19.80 40.14
C CYS A 325 -20.25 -18.80 39.49
N ASP A 326 -20.15 -18.59 38.18
CA ASP A 326 -21.04 -17.73 37.41
C ASP A 326 -22.46 -18.31 37.37
N ASP A 327 -22.62 -19.60 37.08
CA ASP A 327 -23.90 -20.30 37.14
C ASP A 327 -24.51 -20.18 38.54
N ALA A 328 -23.75 -20.35 39.61
CA ALA A 328 -24.28 -20.18 40.97
C ALA A 328 -24.76 -18.74 41.28
N GLN A 329 -24.19 -17.74 40.59
CA GLN A 329 -24.49 -16.33 40.81
C GLN A 329 -25.63 -15.81 39.91
N PHE A 330 -25.73 -16.33 38.68
CA PHE A 330 -26.64 -15.85 37.65
C PHE A 330 -27.70 -16.85 37.22
N SER A 331 -27.59 -18.13 37.61
CA SER A 331 -28.69 -19.05 37.44
C SER A 331 -29.85 -18.51 38.28
N PRO A 332 -31.01 -18.19 37.65
CA PRO A 332 -32.15 -17.68 38.37
C PRO A 332 -32.42 -18.68 39.47
N GLN A 333 -32.33 -18.24 40.73
CA GLN A 333 -32.64 -19.11 41.85
C GLN A 333 -33.94 -19.83 41.52
N ALA A 334 -33.88 -21.15 41.60
CA ALA A 334 -35.00 -22.06 41.51
C ALA A 334 -36.00 -21.83 42.67
N GLU A 335 -36.45 -20.60 42.89
CA GLU A 335 -37.49 -20.25 43.86
C GLU A 335 -38.87 -20.78 43.41
N HIS A 336 -38.99 -21.37 42.20
CA HIS A 336 -40.22 -22.03 41.76
C HIS A 336 -40.09 -23.44 41.17
N ALA A 337 -38.93 -24.10 41.19
CA ALA A 337 -38.81 -25.45 40.64
C ALA A 337 -38.40 -26.48 41.71
N SER A 338 -39.37 -26.84 42.56
CA SER A 338 -39.39 -28.19 43.09
C SER A 338 -39.51 -29.16 41.92
N SER A 339 -38.53 -30.07 41.81
CA SER A 339 -38.55 -31.27 40.97
C SER A 339 -38.22 -31.10 39.47
N SER A 340 -36.93 -30.96 39.14
CA SER A 340 -36.25 -31.83 38.17
C SER A 340 -34.77 -31.48 38.07
N GLN A 341 -33.90 -32.48 38.30
CA GLN A 341 -32.47 -32.41 38.02
C GLN A 341 -32.24 -32.22 36.51
N GLN A 342 -32.02 -30.99 36.08
CA GLN A 342 -31.28 -30.70 34.86
C GLN A 342 -29.93 -30.10 35.25
N VAL A 343 -28.90 -30.94 35.26
CA VAL A 343 -27.54 -30.46 35.05
C VAL A 343 -27.57 -29.73 33.71
N THR A 344 -27.24 -28.44 33.71
CA THR A 344 -27.27 -27.60 32.51
C THR A 344 -26.42 -28.26 31.42
N ALA A 345 -27.06 -28.68 30.33
CA ALA A 345 -26.43 -29.43 29.24
C ALA A 345 -25.22 -28.71 28.61
N GLN A 346 -25.13 -27.38 28.80
CA GLN A 346 -24.03 -26.55 28.32
C GLN A 346 -22.70 -26.79 29.06
N GLY A 347 -22.70 -26.93 30.40
CA GLY A 347 -21.48 -27.22 31.16
C GLY A 347 -20.90 -28.60 30.82
N ALA A 348 -21.76 -29.58 30.60
CA ALA A 348 -21.36 -30.94 30.21
C ALA A 348 -20.81 -31.02 28.77
N LEU A 349 -21.33 -30.19 27.84
CA LEU A 349 -20.85 -30.12 26.47
C LEU A 349 -19.45 -29.48 26.37
N LEU A 350 -19.19 -28.41 27.15
CA LEU A 350 -17.86 -27.78 27.22
C LEU A 350 -16.82 -28.68 27.90
N ALA A 351 -17.19 -29.31 29.02
CA ALA A 351 -16.31 -30.27 29.69
C ALA A 351 -15.94 -31.44 28.76
N SER A 352 -16.88 -31.93 27.93
CA SER A 352 -16.61 -32.98 26.93
C SER A 352 -15.77 -32.47 25.75
N ALA A 353 -15.96 -31.22 25.30
CA ALA A 353 -15.17 -30.64 24.21
C ALA A 353 -13.71 -30.39 24.64
N LEU A 354 -13.48 -29.99 25.89
CA LEU A 354 -12.15 -29.73 26.44
C LEU A 354 -11.41 -31.01 26.84
N SER A 355 -12.11 -32.12 27.10
CA SER A 355 -11.49 -33.42 27.40
C SER A 355 -11.22 -34.29 26.15
N GLY A 356 -11.63 -33.82 24.96
CA GLY A 356 -11.31 -34.43 23.66
C GLY A 356 -10.04 -33.89 22.98
N PHE A 357 -9.36 -32.90 23.59
CA PHE A 357 -8.05 -32.39 23.20
C PHE A 357 -7.00 -32.83 24.23
#